data_AF-A0A0E0P4X9-F1
#
_entry.id   AF-A0A0E0P4X9-F1
#
_cell.length_a   1.000
_cell.length_b   1.000
_cell.length_c   1.000
_cell.angle_alpha   90.00
_cell.angle_beta   90.00
_cell.angle_gamma   90.00
#
_symmetry.space_group_name_H-M   'P 1'
#
loop_
_entity.id
_entity.type
_entity.pdbx_description
1 polymer ?
#
loop_
_entity_poly.entity_id
_entity_poly.type
_entity_poly.pdbx_seq_one_letter_code
_entity_poly.pdbx_strand_id
1 'polypeptide(L)'
;MYPGGEFPNQNPRINEGLATWVKQDRSLEETNIVLWYVFGVTHVPRLEDWPVMPVEHIGFMLKPDGFFDCSPAIDVPPGSEVYTKEAERPRRFK
;
A
#
# COMPACT_ATOMS: atom_id res chain seq x y z
N MET A 1 -12.66 -13.86 -8.90
CA MET A 1 -12.34 -12.42 -8.83
C MET A 1 -13.13 -11.65 -7.77
N TYR A 2 -14.30 -12.10 -7.31
CA TYR A 2 -15.09 -11.36 -6.30
C TYR A 2 -15.07 -12.07 -4.93
N PRO A 3 -14.41 -11.50 -3.90
CA PRO A 3 -14.25 -12.18 -2.61
C PRO A 3 -15.55 -12.27 -1.82
N GLY A 4 -16.57 -11.46 -2.14
CA GLY A 4 -17.92 -11.53 -1.56
C GLY A 4 -18.94 -12.35 -2.37
N GLY A 5 -18.51 -13.04 -3.44
CA GLY A 5 -19.41 -13.72 -4.37
C GLY A 5 -19.78 -12.87 -5.60
N GLU A 6 -20.41 -13.50 -6.59
CA GLU A 6 -20.68 -12.88 -7.90
C GLU A 6 -21.86 -11.90 -7.85
N PHE A 7 -22.84 -12.17 -6.98
CA PHE A 7 -24.05 -11.37 -6.86
C PHE A 7 -24.12 -10.73 -5.47
N PRO A 8 -23.50 -9.57 -5.22
CA PRO A 8 -23.32 -9.05 -3.85
C PRO A 8 -24.60 -8.47 -3.22
N ASN A 9 -25.53 -7.93 -4.01
CA ASN A 9 -26.71 -7.27 -3.47
C ASN A 9 -27.73 -8.28 -2.94
N GLN A 10 -27.99 -8.27 -1.63
CA GLN A 10 -28.98 -9.12 -0.95
C GLN A 10 -28.87 -10.61 -1.32
N ASN A 11 -27.65 -11.12 -1.49
CA ASN A 11 -27.44 -12.50 -1.94
C ASN A 11 -27.98 -13.51 -0.91
N PRO A 12 -28.95 -14.36 -1.26
CA PRO A 12 -29.39 -15.43 -0.36
C PRO A 12 -28.42 -16.63 -0.35
N ARG A 13 -27.41 -16.67 -1.23
CA ARG A 13 -26.46 -17.78 -1.33
C ARG A 13 -25.35 -17.63 -0.29
N ILE A 14 -25.20 -18.64 0.57
CA ILE A 14 -24.34 -18.60 1.77
C ILE A 14 -22.93 -19.18 1.52
N ASN A 15 -22.63 -19.66 0.31
CA ASN A 15 -21.41 -20.44 0.02
C ASN A 15 -20.57 -19.89 -1.14
N GLU A 16 -20.51 -18.57 -1.32
CA GLU A 16 -19.71 -17.96 -2.38
C GLU A 16 -18.55 -17.10 -1.83
N GLY A 17 -17.54 -16.85 -2.65
CA GLY A 17 -16.43 -15.94 -2.34
C GLY A 17 -15.28 -16.54 -1.53
N LEU A 18 -14.47 -15.67 -0.96
CA LEU A 18 -13.20 -15.97 -0.30
C LEU A 18 -13.39 -16.95 0.87
N ALA A 19 -14.46 -16.80 1.65
CA ALA A 19 -14.78 -17.67 2.79
C ALA A 19 -15.03 -19.13 2.37
N THR A 20 -15.44 -19.38 1.13
CA THR A 20 -15.58 -20.74 0.59
C THR A 20 -14.26 -21.23 -0.02
N TRP A 21 -13.51 -20.37 -0.71
CA TRP A 21 -12.25 -20.76 -1.37
C TRP A 21 -11.19 -21.25 -0.37
N VAL A 22 -11.13 -20.64 0.81
CA VAL A 22 -10.15 -21.00 1.86
C VAL A 22 -10.41 -22.37 2.47
N LYS A 23 -11.68 -22.86 2.45
CA LYS A 23 -12.05 -24.18 3.00
C LYS A 23 -11.42 -25.36 2.24
N GLN A 24 -10.90 -25.12 1.04
CA GLN A 24 -10.21 -26.14 0.24
C GLN A 24 -8.79 -26.44 0.75
N ASP A 25 -8.26 -25.61 1.66
CA ASP A 25 -6.96 -25.80 2.31
C ASP A 25 -5.83 -26.16 1.33
N ARG A 26 -5.79 -25.43 0.21
CA ARG A 26 -4.81 -25.66 -0.85
C ARG A 26 -3.43 -25.19 -0.38
N SER A 27 -2.38 -25.94 -0.72
CA SER A 27 -1.01 -25.53 -0.46
C SER A 27 -0.70 -24.16 -1.07
N LEU A 28 0.07 -23.35 -0.33
CA LEU A 28 0.49 -22.00 -0.72
C LEU A 28 1.98 -21.92 -1.05
N GLU A 29 2.74 -22.99 -0.82
CA GLU A 29 4.19 -23.03 -1.06
C GLU A 29 4.52 -23.23 -2.54
N GLU A 30 5.50 -22.47 -3.04
CA GLU A 30 6.07 -22.60 -4.40
C GLU A 30 5.00 -22.67 -5.52
N THR A 31 3.92 -21.90 -5.36
CA THR A 31 2.79 -21.89 -6.30
C THR A 31 2.33 -20.47 -6.61
N ASN A 32 1.49 -20.35 -7.63
CA ASN A 32 0.86 -19.08 -7.98
C ASN A 32 -0.22 -18.73 -6.96
N ILE A 33 0.01 -17.68 -6.19
CA ILE A 33 -0.89 -17.23 -5.13
C ILE A 33 -1.58 -15.90 -5.48
N VAL A 34 -2.66 -15.60 -4.77
CA VAL A 34 -3.36 -14.31 -4.81
C VAL A 34 -3.50 -13.82 -3.38
N LEU A 35 -3.03 -12.60 -3.11
CA LEU A 35 -3.19 -11.94 -1.81
C LEU A 35 -4.47 -11.10 -1.78
N TRP A 36 -5.28 -11.29 -0.74
CA TRP A 36 -6.45 -10.48 -0.43
C TRP A 36 -6.21 -9.71 0.87
N TYR A 37 -5.81 -8.44 0.78
CA TYR A 37 -5.56 -7.59 1.93
C TYR A 37 -6.79 -6.72 2.25
N VAL A 38 -7.31 -6.82 3.48
CA VAL A 38 -8.44 -6.02 3.95
C VAL A 38 -7.89 -4.86 4.80
N PHE A 39 -8.14 -3.63 4.37
CA PHE A 39 -7.79 -2.41 5.10
C PHE A 39 -8.96 -1.43 5.07
N GLY A 40 -9.07 -0.58 6.09
CA GLY A 40 -10.16 0.39 6.20
C GLY A 40 -10.04 1.26 7.44
N VAL A 41 -10.99 2.16 7.61
CA VAL A 41 -11.11 3.05 8.77
C VAL A 41 -12.35 2.68 9.59
N THR A 42 -12.28 2.83 10.91
CA THR A 42 -13.46 2.84 11.77
C THR A 42 -13.91 4.28 11.93
N HIS A 43 -14.95 4.70 11.20
CA HIS A 43 -15.44 6.08 11.24
C HIS A 43 -16.33 6.30 12.47
N VAL A 44 -15.83 7.07 13.44
CA VAL A 44 -16.61 7.59 14.57
C VAL A 44 -16.97 9.04 14.23
N PRO A 45 -18.24 9.35 13.91
CA PRO A 45 -18.63 10.67 13.45
C PRO A 45 -18.34 11.77 14.48
N ARG A 46 -17.86 12.92 13.99
CA ARG A 46 -17.58 14.11 14.80
C ARG A 46 -18.37 15.32 14.29
N LEU A 47 -18.44 16.38 15.10
CA LEU A 47 -19.15 17.61 14.72
C LEU A 47 -18.50 18.28 13.49
N GLU A 48 -17.19 18.13 13.33
CA GLU A 48 -16.42 18.65 12.20
C GLU A 48 -16.75 17.97 10.87
N ASP A 49 -17.38 16.79 10.91
CA ASP A 49 -17.81 16.07 9.71
C ASP A 49 -19.10 16.70 9.10
N TRP A 50 -19.73 17.66 9.81
CA TRP A 50 -20.96 18.34 9.39
C TRP A 50 -20.69 19.82 9.01
N PRO A 51 -21.34 20.37 7.96
CA PRO A 51 -22.27 19.73 7.01
C PRO A 51 -21.60 18.98 5.87
N VAL A 52 -20.28 19.14 5.72
CA VAL A 52 -19.48 18.51 4.69
C VAL A 52 -18.23 17.95 5.36
N MET A 53 -18.05 16.63 5.27
CA MET A 53 -16.92 15.94 5.85
C MET A 53 -15.61 16.35 5.15
N PRO A 54 -14.58 16.80 5.89
CA PRO A 54 -13.24 16.98 5.34
C PRO A 54 -12.63 15.65 4.88
N VAL A 55 -11.62 15.71 4.01
CA VAL A 55 -10.96 14.51 3.46
C VAL A 55 -10.19 13.75 4.56
N GLU A 56 -10.48 12.45 4.68
CA GLU A 56 -9.66 11.50 5.44
C GLU A 56 -8.78 10.68 4.47
N HIS A 57 -7.49 10.55 4.79
CA HIS A 57 -6.54 9.79 3.98
C HIS A 57 -6.17 8.49 4.68
N ILE A 58 -6.30 7.37 3.97
CA ILE A 58 -5.78 6.06 4.37
C ILE A 58 -5.01 5.46 3.20
N GLY A 59 -3.93 4.75 3.47
CA GLY A 59 -3.12 4.11 2.45
C GLY A 59 -2.27 2.97 3.00
N PHE A 60 -1.79 2.14 2.10
CA PHE A 60 -0.81 1.09 2.39
C PHE A 60 0.25 1.10 1.28
N MET A 61 1.41 0.50 1.54
CA MET A 61 2.50 0.42 0.58
C MET A 61 3.07 -0.99 0.58
N LEU A 62 3.25 -1.54 -0.62
CA LEU A 62 4.09 -2.72 -0.82
C LEU A 62 5.51 -2.22 -1.06
N LYS A 63 6.38 -2.43 -0.08
CA LYS A 63 7.79 -2.05 -0.18
C LYS A 63 8.62 -3.30 -0.46
N PRO A 64 9.57 -3.24 -1.41
CA PRO A 64 10.56 -4.31 -1.58
C PRO A 64 11.36 -4.49 -0.29
N ASP A 65 11.43 -5.71 0.22
CA ASP A 65 12.25 -6.11 1.36
C ASP A 65 13.10 -7.31 0.94
N GLY A 66 14.43 -7.19 1.08
CA GLY A 66 15.36 -8.21 0.58
C GLY A 66 15.36 -8.43 -0.94
N PHE A 67 14.69 -7.57 -1.72
CA PHE A 67 14.57 -7.73 -3.18
C PHE A 67 15.77 -7.17 -3.97
N PHE A 68 16.45 -6.16 -3.44
CA PHE A 68 17.62 -5.53 -4.07
C PHE A 68 18.84 -5.64 -3.17
N ASP A 69 20.03 -5.81 -3.77
CA ASP A 69 21.31 -5.88 -3.05
C ASP A 69 21.73 -4.53 -2.45
N CYS A 70 21.25 -3.42 -3.03
CA CYS A 70 21.51 -2.06 -2.57
C CYS A 70 20.33 -1.14 -2.93
N SER A 71 20.42 0.15 -2.56
CA SER A 71 19.36 1.12 -2.86
C SER A 71 19.11 1.18 -4.38
N PRO A 72 17.88 0.92 -4.86
CA PRO A 72 17.57 0.95 -6.30
C PRO A 72 17.65 2.36 -6.89
N ALA A 73 17.71 3.39 -6.04
CA ALA A 73 17.77 4.80 -6.45
C ALA A 73 19.19 5.40 -6.34
N ILE A 74 20.23 4.57 -6.15
CA ILE A 74 21.60 5.07 -5.91
C ILE A 74 22.16 5.90 -7.08
N ASP A 75 21.77 5.58 -8.31
CA ASP A 75 22.24 6.26 -9.52
C ASP A 75 21.32 7.42 -9.97
N VAL A 76 20.30 7.75 -9.17
CA VAL A 76 19.38 8.85 -9.51
C VAL A 76 20.09 10.18 -9.21
N PRO A 77 20.28 11.06 -10.22
CA PRO A 77 20.94 12.35 -9.99
C PRO A 77 20.09 13.21 -9.05
N PRO A 78 20.72 14.00 -8.16
CA PRO A 78 19.99 14.86 -7.24
C PRO A 78 19.27 15.98 -8.00
N GLY A 79 18.18 16.47 -7.40
CA GLY A 79 17.44 17.62 -7.93
C GLY A 79 18.33 18.87 -8.05
N SER A 80 17.96 19.77 -8.96
CA SER A 80 18.75 20.94 -9.40
C SER A 80 19.17 21.92 -8.31
N GLU A 81 18.59 21.86 -7.10
CA GLU A 81 18.85 22.84 -6.03
C GLU A 81 19.95 22.44 -5.04
N VAL A 82 20.45 21.20 -5.08
CA VAL A 82 21.36 20.67 -4.03
C VAL A 82 22.85 20.92 -4.33
N TYR A 83 23.21 21.21 -5.59
CA TYR A 83 24.63 21.38 -5.99
C TYR A 83 25.27 22.69 -5.54
N THR A 84 24.53 23.66 -5.01
CA THR A 84 25.06 25.03 -4.77
C THR A 84 25.85 25.19 -3.46
N LYS A 85 25.76 24.27 -2.48
CA LYS A 85 26.36 24.50 -1.14
C LYS A 85 27.77 23.91 -0.92
N GLU A 86 28.25 22.99 -1.75
CA GLU A 86 29.61 22.43 -1.60
C GLU A 86 30.68 23.16 -2.43
N ALA A 87 30.28 23.89 -3.48
CA ALA A 87 31.20 24.66 -4.31
C ALA A 87 31.71 25.95 -3.63
N GLU A 88 31.07 26.41 -2.54
CA GLU A 88 31.38 27.67 -1.86
C GLU A 88 32.25 27.55 -0.60
N ARG A 89 32.66 26.35 -0.15
CA ARG A 89 33.64 26.29 0.95
C ARG A 89 35.03 26.68 0.41
N PRO A 90 35.60 27.83 0.81
CA PRO A 90 36.95 28.18 0.38
C PRO A 90 37.90 27.14 0.97
N ARG A 91 38.72 26.51 0.11
CA ARG A 91 39.83 25.66 0.55
C ARG A 91 40.74 26.54 1.40
N ARG A 92 40.74 26.36 2.73
CA ARG A 92 41.74 26.96 3.61
C ARG A 92 43.11 26.46 3.13
N PHE A 93 43.90 27.36 2.55
CA PHE A 93 45.33 27.15 2.41
C PHE A 93 45.95 27.10 3.80
N LYS A 94 46.96 26.22 3.95
CA LYS A 94 47.69 25.89 5.17
C LYS A 94 48.12 27.11 5.98
#